data_AF-A0A524CVG7-F1
#
_entry.id   AF-A0A524CVG7-F1
#
_cell.length_a   1.000
_cell.length_b   1.000
_cell.length_c   1.000
_cell.angle_alpha   90.00
_cell.angle_beta   90.00
_cell.angle_gamma   90.00
#
_symmetry.space_group_name_H-M   'P 1'
#
loop_
_entity.id
_entity.type
_entity.pdbx_description
1 polymer ?
#
loop_
_entity_poly.entity_id
_entity_poly.type
_entity_poly.pdbx_seq_one_letter_code
_entity_poly.pdbx_strand_id
1 'polypeptide(L)'
;MSSQDDDQVSMTVWCTLIPPEELGRFDDNGLRTVNEAYEDWLTSMRKKPFVGADTGILLDRIRILMINVGIACALDRELAEAVQDVVSTHLRRRALMLVKNLKEEKAESKAVKETLSAFFKELRFTRDIFPEEDLLKAAPDKVADPGKRGLLGKVFASKSDVDKEAVSKAAAVQSASILKRLYMRLLSPDPWGSY
;
A
#
# COMPACT_ATOMS: atom_id res chain seq x y z
N MET A 1 34.28 42.89 10.74
CA MET A 1 33.18 42.51 11.66
C MET A 1 32.46 41.34 11.01
N SER A 2 32.16 40.36 11.85
CA SER A 2 31.68 38.99 11.62
C SER A 2 30.53 38.83 10.60
N SER A 3 30.73 37.81 9.75
CA SER A 3 29.76 36.98 9.05
C SER A 3 28.32 37.07 9.55
N GLN A 4 27.45 37.64 8.71
CA GLN A 4 26.03 37.32 8.70
C GLN A 4 25.87 36.03 7.88
N ASP A 5 26.11 34.88 8.52
CA ASP A 5 25.43 33.66 8.11
C ASP A 5 23.97 33.86 8.56
N ASP A 6 23.15 34.39 7.64
CA ASP A 6 21.71 34.36 7.81
C ASP A 6 21.31 32.88 7.91
N ASP A 7 20.93 32.49 9.12
CA ASP A 7 20.12 31.32 9.46
C ASP A 7 18.81 31.35 8.64
N GLN A 8 18.89 31.12 7.33
CA GLN A 8 17.74 30.67 6.56
C GLN A 8 17.42 29.26 7.04
N VAL A 9 16.64 29.18 8.11
CA VAL A 9 15.80 28.03 8.38
C VAL A 9 14.89 27.91 7.17
N SER A 10 15.31 27.09 6.19
CA SER A 10 14.43 26.62 5.13
C SER A 10 13.23 26.01 5.84
N MET A 11 12.10 26.73 5.80
CA MET A 11 10.83 26.20 6.26
C MET A 11 10.46 25.12 5.24
N THR A 12 10.92 23.90 5.50
CA THR A 12 10.64 22.73 4.67
C THR A 12 9.17 22.73 4.33
N VAL A 13 8.86 22.76 3.03
CA VAL A 13 7.47 22.71 2.58
C VAL A 13 6.83 21.44 3.11
N TRP A 14 5.75 21.59 3.86
CA TRP A 14 5.00 20.47 4.37
C TRP A 14 4.21 19.80 3.23
N CYS A 15 4.54 18.56 2.90
CA CYS A 15 3.82 17.73 1.96
C CYS A 15 3.31 16.48 2.67
N THR A 16 2.01 16.42 2.99
CA THR A 16 1.41 15.32 3.77
C THR A 16 1.47 13.96 3.08
N LEU A 17 1.57 13.95 1.74
CA LEU A 17 1.74 12.72 0.97
C LEU A 17 3.13 12.10 1.15
N ILE A 18 4.15 12.88 1.49
CA ILE A 18 5.51 12.39 1.69
C ILE A 18 5.72 12.11 3.18
N PRO A 19 6.17 10.91 3.57
CA PRO A 19 6.55 10.62 4.94
C PRO A 19 7.61 11.62 5.44
N PRO A 20 7.53 12.10 6.70
CA PRO A 20 8.47 13.10 7.22
C PRO A 20 9.95 12.71 7.05
N GLU A 21 10.26 11.43 7.20
CA GLU A 21 11.61 10.87 7.02
C GLU A 21 12.14 10.93 5.57
N GLU A 22 11.26 11.12 4.59
CA GLU A 22 11.59 11.18 3.16
C GLU A 22 11.60 12.63 2.61
N LEU A 23 11.11 13.63 3.38
CA LEU A 23 10.97 15.01 2.91
C LEU A 23 12.29 15.61 2.42
N GLY A 24 13.40 15.31 3.09
CA GLY A 24 14.72 15.83 2.74
C GLY A 24 15.28 15.36 1.39
N ARG A 25 14.58 14.46 0.69
CA ARG A 25 14.97 13.98 -0.65
C ARG A 25 14.49 14.90 -1.78
N PHE A 26 13.62 15.85 -1.47
CA PHE A 26 12.93 16.68 -2.46
C PHE A 26 13.17 18.15 -2.18
N ASP A 27 13.23 18.97 -3.23
CA ASP A 27 13.28 20.42 -3.06
C ASP A 27 11.89 20.99 -2.73
N ASP A 28 11.88 22.23 -2.20
CA ASP A 28 10.65 22.90 -1.78
C ASP A 28 9.64 23.11 -2.91
N ASN A 29 10.09 23.31 -4.15
CA ASN A 29 9.19 23.52 -5.29
C ASN A 29 8.50 22.21 -5.67
N GLY A 30 9.26 21.11 -5.75
CA GLY A 30 8.73 19.77 -5.99
C GLY A 30 7.74 19.36 -4.91
N LEU A 31 8.06 19.61 -3.63
CA LEU A 31 7.15 19.35 -2.51
C LEU A 31 5.84 20.17 -2.62
N ARG A 32 5.89 21.43 -3.05
CA ARG A 32 4.68 22.25 -3.28
C ARG A 32 3.83 21.65 -4.39
N THR A 33 4.42 21.34 -5.53
CA THR A 33 3.72 20.74 -6.69
C THR A 33 3.05 19.42 -6.32
N VAL A 34 3.76 18.55 -5.59
CA VAL A 34 3.21 17.26 -5.14
C VAL A 34 2.10 17.47 -4.11
N ASN A 35 2.26 18.42 -3.18
CA ASN A 35 1.24 18.70 -2.16
C ASN A 35 -0.05 19.24 -2.78
N GLU A 36 0.04 20.15 -3.76
CA GLU A 36 -1.12 20.66 -4.49
C GLU A 36 -1.88 19.54 -5.20
N ALA A 37 -1.17 18.67 -5.93
CA ALA A 37 -1.77 17.51 -6.59
C ALA A 37 -2.46 16.55 -5.62
N TYR A 38 -1.88 16.39 -4.42
CA TYR A 38 -2.46 15.56 -3.37
C TYR A 38 -3.71 16.21 -2.77
N GLU A 39 -3.71 17.51 -2.48
CA GLU A 39 -4.87 18.23 -1.95
C GLU A 39 -6.05 18.24 -2.94
N ASP A 40 -5.77 18.36 -4.24
CA ASP A 40 -6.79 18.20 -5.28
C ASP A 40 -7.38 16.79 -5.28
N TRP A 41 -6.52 15.77 -5.18
CA TRP A 41 -6.97 14.39 -5.05
C TRP A 41 -7.81 14.18 -3.78
N LEU A 42 -7.37 14.67 -2.62
CA LEU A 42 -8.10 14.62 -1.35
C LEU A 42 -9.50 15.22 -1.48
N THR A 43 -9.59 16.40 -2.10
CA THR A 43 -10.86 17.11 -2.33
C THR A 43 -11.81 16.30 -3.20
N SER A 44 -11.27 15.66 -4.25
CA SER A 44 -12.05 14.79 -5.14
C SER A 44 -12.54 13.50 -4.46
N MET A 45 -11.73 12.96 -3.54
CA MET A 45 -11.92 11.63 -2.97
C MET A 45 -12.77 11.62 -1.70
N ARG A 46 -12.76 12.71 -0.91
CA ARG A 46 -13.59 12.84 0.31
C ARG A 46 -15.09 12.67 0.05
N LYS A 47 -15.54 12.98 -1.16
CA LYS A 47 -16.96 12.87 -1.57
C LYS A 47 -17.34 11.48 -2.10
N LYS A 48 -16.37 10.58 -2.30
CA LYS A 48 -16.62 9.26 -2.89
C LYS A 48 -17.01 8.24 -1.81
N PRO A 49 -18.01 7.38 -2.05
CA PRO A 49 -18.45 6.40 -1.06
C PRO A 49 -17.38 5.34 -0.77
N PHE A 50 -17.31 4.87 0.47
CA PHE A 50 -16.40 3.81 0.95
C PHE A 50 -17.11 2.48 1.26
N VAL A 51 -18.43 2.54 1.42
CA VAL A 51 -19.25 1.37 1.73
C VAL A 51 -19.48 0.63 0.42
N GLY A 52 -19.14 -0.67 0.40
CA GLY A 52 -19.26 -1.50 -0.80
C GLY A 52 -18.14 -1.33 -1.84
N ALA A 53 -17.12 -0.53 -1.57
CA ALA A 53 -15.95 -0.44 -2.46
C ALA A 53 -15.14 -1.75 -2.39
N ASP A 54 -14.99 -2.41 -3.54
CA ASP A 54 -14.16 -3.60 -3.68
C ASP A 54 -12.66 -3.24 -3.85
N THR A 55 -11.84 -4.29 -4.01
CA THR A 55 -10.40 -4.17 -4.21
C THR A 55 -10.05 -3.35 -5.44
N GLY A 56 -10.77 -3.52 -6.56
CA GLY A 56 -10.48 -2.81 -7.82
C GLY A 56 -10.73 -1.31 -7.70
N ILE A 57 -11.89 -0.93 -7.15
CA ILE A 57 -12.24 0.48 -6.93
C ILE A 57 -11.22 1.17 -6.03
N LEU A 58 -10.77 0.51 -4.95
CA LEU A 58 -9.82 1.11 -4.02
C LEU A 58 -8.43 1.27 -4.63
N LEU A 59 -7.98 0.29 -5.42
CA LEU A 59 -6.72 0.38 -6.16
C LEU A 59 -6.77 1.50 -7.20
N ASP A 60 -7.88 1.63 -7.93
CA ASP A 60 -8.03 2.68 -8.94
C ASP A 60 -7.98 4.08 -8.32
N ARG A 61 -8.60 4.29 -7.15
CA ARG A 61 -8.50 5.58 -6.44
C ARG A 61 -7.08 5.93 -6.03
N ILE A 62 -6.31 4.95 -5.54
CA ILE A 62 -4.88 5.14 -5.21
C ILE A 62 -4.09 5.36 -6.50
N ARG A 63 -4.43 4.68 -7.59
CA ARG A 63 -3.78 4.87 -8.88
C ARG A 63 -4.03 6.28 -9.44
N ILE A 64 -5.24 6.80 -9.32
CA ILE A 64 -5.58 8.19 -9.71
C ILE A 64 -4.68 9.18 -8.96
N LEU A 65 -4.36 8.93 -7.69
CA LEU A 65 -3.37 9.76 -6.97
C LEU A 65 -2.01 9.73 -7.66
N MET A 66 -1.51 8.53 -7.99
CA MET A 66 -0.22 8.38 -8.67
C MET A 66 -0.20 9.07 -10.04
N ILE A 67 -1.31 8.99 -10.77
CA ILE A 67 -1.49 9.68 -12.07
C ILE A 67 -1.47 11.20 -11.87
N ASN A 68 -2.21 11.73 -10.89
CA ASN A 68 -2.24 13.17 -10.61
C ASN A 68 -0.85 13.70 -10.25
N VAL A 69 -0.09 12.96 -9.43
CA VAL A 69 1.32 13.29 -9.14
C VAL A 69 2.16 13.32 -10.42
N GLY A 70 2.01 12.31 -11.28
CA GLY A 70 2.72 12.23 -12.56
C GLY A 70 2.39 13.40 -13.50
N ILE A 71 1.13 13.83 -13.53
CA ILE A 71 0.70 14.99 -14.32
C ILE A 71 1.26 16.29 -13.73
N ALA A 72 1.17 16.48 -12.42
CA ALA A 72 1.69 17.67 -11.76
C ALA A 72 3.21 17.83 -11.95
N CYS A 73 3.92 16.71 -11.96
CA CYS A 73 5.37 16.66 -12.18
C CYS A 73 5.73 16.41 -13.66
N ALA A 74 4.87 16.72 -14.63
CA ALA A 74 5.11 16.36 -16.05
C ALA A 74 6.41 16.94 -16.64
N LEU A 75 6.90 18.06 -16.11
CA LEU A 75 8.16 18.68 -16.50
C LEU A 75 9.38 18.14 -15.76
N ASP A 76 9.16 17.36 -14.69
CA ASP A 76 10.19 16.71 -13.88
C ASP A 76 9.80 15.25 -13.61
N ARG A 77 10.20 14.41 -14.56
CA ARG A 77 9.90 12.98 -14.50
C ARG A 77 10.61 12.28 -13.34
N GLU A 78 11.80 12.75 -12.96
CA GLU A 78 12.56 12.13 -11.86
C GLU A 78 11.84 12.36 -10.53
N LEU A 79 11.33 13.58 -10.31
CA LEU A 79 10.46 13.89 -9.16
C LEU A 79 9.23 12.99 -9.15
N ALA A 80 8.53 12.87 -10.29
CA ALA A 80 7.33 12.03 -10.40
C ALA A 80 7.61 10.57 -10.00
N GLU A 81 8.66 9.97 -10.57
CA GLU A 81 9.04 8.59 -10.31
C GLU A 81 9.49 8.39 -8.86
N ALA A 82 10.26 9.32 -8.29
CA ALA A 82 10.73 9.27 -6.91
C ALA A 82 9.56 9.33 -5.91
N VAL A 83 8.59 10.24 -6.12
CA VAL A 83 7.40 10.35 -5.27
C VAL A 83 6.53 9.09 -5.37
N GLN A 84 6.27 8.61 -6.59
CA GLN A 84 5.49 7.40 -6.81
C GLN A 84 6.13 6.17 -6.15
N ASP A 85 7.46 6.08 -6.17
CA ASP A 85 8.22 5.01 -5.50
C ASP A 85 8.09 5.10 -3.97
N VAL A 86 8.30 6.28 -3.39
CA VAL A 86 8.14 6.51 -1.94
C VAL A 86 6.74 6.10 -1.47
N VAL A 87 5.71 6.65 -2.10
CA VAL A 87 4.32 6.38 -1.70
C VAL A 87 4.00 4.89 -1.88
N SER A 88 4.40 4.29 -3.01
CA SER A 88 4.18 2.86 -3.27
C SER A 88 4.87 1.97 -2.24
N THR A 89 6.10 2.30 -1.87
CA THR A 89 6.91 1.56 -0.90
C THR A 89 6.29 1.61 0.49
N HIS A 90 5.88 2.79 0.95
CA HIS A 90 5.24 2.94 2.26
C HIS A 90 3.87 2.26 2.33
N LEU A 91 3.04 2.38 1.28
CA LEU A 91 1.76 1.68 1.18
C LEU A 91 1.95 0.17 1.19
N ARG A 92 2.91 -0.35 0.40
CA ARG A 92 3.24 -1.79 0.37
C ARG A 92 3.68 -2.29 1.73
N ARG A 93 4.62 -1.58 2.38
CA ARG A 93 5.11 -1.94 3.72
C ARG A 93 3.96 -2.01 4.72
N ARG A 94 3.06 -1.01 4.71
CA ARG A 94 1.89 -0.98 5.61
C ARG A 94 0.91 -2.11 5.28
N ALA A 95 0.65 -2.38 4.01
CA ALA A 95 -0.21 -3.49 3.58
C ALA A 95 0.31 -4.82 4.14
N LEU A 96 1.61 -5.09 3.96
CA LEU A 96 2.26 -6.32 4.45
C LEU A 96 2.25 -6.42 5.98
N MET A 97 2.36 -5.30 6.70
CA MET A 97 2.19 -5.30 8.17
C MET A 97 0.76 -5.68 8.57
N LEU A 98 -0.26 -5.18 7.86
CA LEU A 98 -1.65 -5.56 8.11
C LEU A 98 -1.89 -7.04 7.80
N VAL A 99 -1.34 -7.55 6.71
CA VAL A 99 -1.39 -8.98 6.36
C VAL A 99 -0.72 -9.83 7.43
N LYS A 100 0.46 -9.44 7.92
CA LYS A 100 1.20 -10.16 8.96
C LYS A 100 0.37 -10.38 10.23
N ASN A 101 -0.52 -9.45 10.55
CA ASN A 101 -1.38 -9.50 11.74
C ASN A 101 -2.67 -10.33 11.54
N LEU A 102 -2.91 -10.87 10.34
CA LEU A 102 -4.02 -11.80 10.11
C LEU A 102 -3.77 -13.14 10.80
N LYS A 103 -4.86 -13.73 11.31
CA LYS A 103 -4.86 -15.01 12.03
C LYS A 103 -4.68 -16.20 11.08
N GLU A 104 -3.86 -17.17 11.47
CA GLU A 104 -3.56 -18.41 10.72
C GLU A 104 -4.12 -19.65 11.44
N GLU A 105 -5.36 -19.58 11.93
CA GLU A 105 -5.95 -20.67 12.73
C GLU A 105 -6.26 -21.93 11.90
N LYS A 106 -6.48 -21.79 10.59
CA LYS A 106 -6.81 -22.88 9.67
C LYS A 106 -5.93 -22.86 8.43
N ALA A 107 -5.84 -23.99 7.72
CA ALA A 107 -5.14 -24.08 6.43
C ALA A 107 -5.66 -23.02 5.44
N GLU A 108 -6.98 -22.84 5.32
CA GLU A 108 -7.59 -21.82 4.45
C GLU A 108 -7.16 -20.39 4.83
N SER A 109 -7.20 -20.03 6.13
CA SER A 109 -6.84 -18.67 6.55
C SER A 109 -5.34 -18.40 6.39
N LYS A 110 -4.51 -19.44 6.50
CA LYS A 110 -3.10 -19.39 6.14
C LYS A 110 -2.90 -19.20 4.65
N ALA A 111 -3.60 -19.94 3.79
CA ALA A 111 -3.56 -19.77 2.35
C ALA A 111 -3.95 -18.35 1.94
N VAL A 112 -5.05 -17.81 2.50
CA VAL A 112 -5.46 -16.42 2.28
C VAL A 112 -4.35 -15.44 2.64
N LYS A 113 -3.68 -15.64 3.78
CA LYS A 113 -2.58 -14.76 4.21
C LYS A 113 -1.35 -14.86 3.30
N GLU A 114 -1.00 -16.07 2.85
CA GLU A 114 0.08 -16.28 1.87
C GLU A 114 -0.25 -15.60 0.54
N THR A 115 -1.49 -15.76 0.03
CA THR A 115 -2.00 -15.09 -1.17
C THR A 115 -1.89 -13.57 -1.05
N LEU A 116 -2.38 -12.98 0.05
CA LEU A 116 -2.32 -11.54 0.27
C LEU A 116 -0.88 -11.02 0.38
N SER A 117 0.00 -11.81 1.02
CA SER A 117 1.42 -11.45 1.13
C SER A 117 2.08 -11.39 -0.25
N ALA A 118 1.83 -12.38 -1.10
CA ALA A 118 2.33 -12.40 -2.48
C ALA A 118 1.72 -11.27 -3.32
N PHE A 119 0.40 -11.08 -3.25
CA PHE A 119 -0.31 -10.02 -3.96
C PHE A 119 0.24 -8.63 -3.62
N PHE A 120 0.29 -8.26 -2.34
CA PHE A 120 0.76 -6.93 -1.94
C PHE A 120 2.27 -6.73 -2.17
N LYS A 121 3.08 -7.80 -2.13
CA LYS A 121 4.51 -7.72 -2.43
C LYS A 121 4.75 -7.30 -3.88
N GLU A 122 4.02 -7.88 -4.81
CA GLU A 122 4.18 -7.61 -6.25
C GLU A 122 3.32 -6.43 -6.76
N LEU A 123 2.39 -5.94 -5.93
CA LEU A 123 1.47 -4.87 -6.27
C LEU A 123 2.22 -3.59 -6.70
N ARG A 124 1.81 -3.05 -7.85
CA ARG A 124 2.28 -1.77 -8.40
C ARG A 124 1.10 -0.80 -8.50
N PHE A 125 1.02 0.15 -7.57
CA PHE A 125 -0.06 1.14 -7.51
C PHE A 125 -0.14 2.09 -8.73
N THR A 126 0.86 2.07 -9.61
CA THR A 126 0.95 2.93 -10.80
C THR A 126 0.40 2.30 -12.08
N ARG A 127 -0.08 1.05 -12.04
CA ARG A 127 -0.57 0.30 -13.22
C ARG A 127 -2.00 -0.18 -13.05
N ASP A 128 -2.64 -0.50 -14.18
CA ASP A 128 -3.88 -1.27 -14.17
C ASP A 128 -3.64 -2.61 -13.48
N ILE A 129 -4.59 -2.99 -12.63
CA ILE A 129 -4.56 -4.22 -11.84
C ILE A 129 -5.91 -4.90 -12.04
N PHE A 130 -5.89 -6.19 -12.32
CA PHE A 130 -7.06 -7.05 -12.38
C PHE A 130 -7.07 -7.90 -11.11
N PRO A 131 -7.72 -7.45 -10.02
CA PRO A 131 -7.44 -8.01 -8.70
C PRO A 131 -7.82 -9.48 -8.60
N GLU A 132 -8.91 -9.89 -9.26
CA GLU A 132 -9.36 -11.29 -9.26
C GLU A 132 -8.33 -12.21 -9.91
N GLU A 133 -7.76 -11.81 -11.05
CA GLU A 133 -6.72 -12.56 -11.76
C GLU A 133 -5.41 -12.60 -10.96
N ASP A 134 -4.99 -11.46 -10.42
CA ASP A 134 -3.73 -11.35 -9.68
C ASP A 134 -3.79 -12.12 -8.35
N LEU A 135 -4.92 -12.09 -7.65
CA LEU A 135 -5.13 -12.87 -6.43
C LEU A 135 -5.22 -14.37 -6.73
N LEU A 136 -5.88 -14.76 -7.82
CA LEU A 136 -5.93 -16.16 -8.23
C LEU A 136 -4.53 -16.68 -8.58
N LYS A 137 -3.73 -15.88 -9.31
CA LYS A 137 -2.34 -16.20 -9.64
C LYS A 137 -1.46 -16.32 -8.39
N ALA A 138 -1.68 -15.46 -7.40
CA ALA A 138 -0.94 -15.46 -6.15
C ALA A 138 -1.33 -16.60 -5.19
N ALA A 139 -2.51 -17.21 -5.38
CA ALA A 139 -3.00 -18.24 -4.48
C ALA A 139 -2.19 -19.55 -4.59
N PRO A 140 -1.73 -20.11 -3.45
CA PRO A 140 -0.99 -21.37 -3.45
C PRO A 140 -1.93 -22.55 -3.65
N ASP A 141 -1.44 -23.61 -4.29
CA ASP A 141 -2.23 -24.85 -4.44
C ASP A 141 -2.21 -25.70 -3.16
N LYS A 142 -1.18 -25.53 -2.31
CA LYS A 142 -0.95 -26.30 -1.09
C LYS A 142 -0.34 -25.44 0.01
N VAL A 143 -0.80 -25.61 1.25
CA VAL A 143 -0.27 -24.91 2.43
C VAL A 143 0.09 -25.87 3.55
N ALA A 144 1.10 -25.54 4.36
CA ALA A 144 1.47 -26.35 5.51
C ALA A 144 0.43 -26.24 6.63
N ASP A 145 -0.03 -27.37 7.14
CA ASP A 145 -1.07 -27.46 8.16
C ASP A 145 -0.58 -26.89 9.51
N PRO A 146 -1.18 -25.79 10.02
CA PRO A 146 -0.72 -25.14 11.26
C PRO A 146 -0.90 -26.01 12.52
N GLY A 147 -1.74 -27.06 12.49
CA GLY A 147 -2.03 -27.92 13.63
C GLY A 147 -1.23 -29.22 13.73
N LYS A 148 -0.52 -29.64 12.68
CA LYS A 148 0.20 -30.92 12.63
C LYS A 148 1.71 -30.76 12.77
N ARG A 149 2.16 -30.03 13.79
CA ARG A 149 3.56 -30.13 14.26
C ARG A 149 3.65 -31.36 15.17
N GLY A 150 4.14 -32.48 14.61
CA GLY A 150 4.40 -33.69 15.38
C GLY A 150 5.30 -33.40 16.60
N LEU A 151 4.96 -34.02 17.74
CA LEU A 151 5.63 -33.84 19.04
C LEU A 151 7.13 -34.23 19.05
N LEU A 152 7.64 -34.82 17.97
CA LEU A 152 9.03 -35.25 17.84
C LEU A 152 9.60 -34.75 16.50
N GLY A 153 10.44 -33.72 16.58
CA GLY A 153 11.54 -33.48 15.63
C GLY A 153 11.21 -33.32 14.14
N LYS A 154 10.95 -32.08 13.72
CA LYS A 154 11.47 -31.43 12.49
C LYS A 154 11.26 -32.01 11.07
N VAL A 155 10.62 -33.15 10.82
CA VAL A 155 10.42 -33.66 9.44
C VAL A 155 9.10 -34.42 9.43
N PHE A 156 7.93 -33.92 9.01
CA PHE A 156 7.51 -33.32 7.74
C PHE A 156 6.29 -32.43 8.03
N ALA A 157 6.29 -31.18 7.58
CA ALA A 157 5.06 -30.39 7.62
C ALA A 157 4.07 -30.98 6.59
N SER A 158 2.97 -31.59 7.06
CA SER A 158 1.93 -32.07 6.16
C SER A 158 1.34 -30.88 5.41
N LYS A 159 1.35 -30.94 4.08
CA LYS A 159 0.69 -29.96 3.23
C LYS A 159 -0.74 -30.39 2.98
N SER A 160 -1.66 -29.43 3.10
CA SER A 160 -3.08 -29.62 2.78
C SER A 160 -3.36 -28.94 1.44
N ASP A 161 -4.11 -29.63 0.58
CA ASP A 161 -4.69 -29.03 -0.61
C ASP A 161 -5.72 -27.97 -0.19
N VAL A 162 -5.79 -26.89 -0.95
CA VAL A 162 -6.75 -25.80 -0.73
C VAL A 162 -7.48 -25.47 -2.01
N ASP A 163 -8.75 -25.12 -1.89
CA ASP A 163 -9.53 -24.60 -3.01
C ASP A 163 -9.03 -23.20 -3.37
N LYS A 164 -8.36 -23.10 -4.51
CA LYS A 164 -7.73 -21.88 -5.00
C LYS A 164 -8.74 -20.77 -5.29
N GLU A 165 -9.92 -21.12 -5.80
CA GLU A 165 -10.98 -20.14 -6.11
C GLU A 165 -11.59 -19.60 -4.83
N ALA A 166 -11.88 -20.48 -3.87
CA ALA A 166 -12.38 -20.07 -2.56
C ALA A 166 -11.37 -19.18 -1.81
N VAL A 167 -10.08 -19.56 -1.85
CA VAL A 167 -8.98 -18.76 -1.26
C VAL A 167 -8.85 -17.41 -1.95
N SER A 168 -8.89 -17.36 -3.28
CA SER A 168 -8.82 -16.09 -4.04
C SER A 168 -9.98 -15.16 -3.70
N LYS A 169 -11.21 -15.68 -3.66
CA LYS A 169 -12.41 -14.90 -3.30
C LYS A 169 -12.34 -14.38 -1.86
N ALA A 170 -11.89 -15.20 -0.92
CA ALA A 170 -11.69 -14.77 0.46
C ALA A 170 -10.57 -13.73 0.57
N ALA A 171 -9.48 -13.89 -0.19
CA ALA A 171 -8.41 -12.92 -0.27
C ALA A 171 -8.90 -11.59 -0.86
N ALA A 172 -9.78 -11.60 -1.87
CA ALA A 172 -10.37 -10.38 -2.45
C ALA A 172 -11.17 -9.54 -1.43
N VAL A 173 -11.89 -10.20 -0.52
CA VAL A 173 -12.61 -9.52 0.57
C VAL A 173 -11.63 -8.92 1.58
N GLN A 174 -10.59 -9.66 1.95
CA GLN A 174 -9.59 -9.19 2.90
C GLN A 174 -8.68 -8.10 2.31
N SER A 175 -8.33 -8.17 1.03
CA SER A 175 -7.59 -7.12 0.33
C SER A 175 -8.38 -5.82 0.29
N ALA A 176 -9.69 -5.88 0.04
CA ALA A 176 -10.57 -4.70 0.11
C ALA A 176 -10.55 -4.07 1.51
N SER A 177 -10.59 -4.88 2.56
CA SER A 177 -10.48 -4.39 3.95
C SER A 177 -9.13 -3.71 4.23
N ILE A 178 -8.03 -4.31 3.78
CA ILE A 178 -6.67 -3.75 3.91
C ILE A 178 -6.54 -2.45 3.12
N LEU A 179 -6.93 -2.45 1.85
CA LEU A 179 -6.88 -1.27 0.98
C LEU A 179 -7.77 -0.14 1.50
N LYS A 180 -8.93 -0.46 2.08
CA LYS A 180 -9.79 0.54 2.72
C LYS A 180 -9.06 1.22 3.87
N ARG A 181 -8.31 0.48 4.69
CA ARG A 181 -7.49 1.07 5.78
C ARG A 181 -6.37 1.95 5.23
N LEU A 182 -5.70 1.52 4.16
CA LEU A 182 -4.67 2.34 3.50
C LEU A 182 -5.26 3.62 2.90
N TYR A 183 -6.35 3.50 2.17
CA TYR A 183 -7.04 4.61 1.53
C TYR A 183 -7.60 5.61 2.56
N MET A 184 -8.19 5.14 3.65
CA MET A 184 -8.64 6.02 4.75
C MET A 184 -7.48 6.79 5.39
N ARG A 185 -6.29 6.18 5.50
CA ARG A 185 -5.08 6.88 5.98
C ARG A 185 -4.65 7.96 5.01
N LEU A 186 -4.60 7.66 3.71
CA LEU A 186 -4.35 8.66 2.67
C LEU A 186 -5.39 9.79 2.63
N LEU A 187 -6.50 9.71 3.36
CA LEU A 187 -7.46 10.80 3.46
C LEU A 187 -7.38 11.55 4.80
N SER A 188 -6.58 11.01 5.72
CA SER A 188 -6.37 11.62 7.02
C SER A 188 -5.31 12.73 6.94
N PRO A 189 -5.31 13.67 7.89
CA PRO A 189 -4.27 14.71 7.96
C PRO A 189 -2.85 14.17 8.15
N ASP A 190 -2.70 12.94 8.67
CA ASP A 190 -1.42 12.27 8.87
C ASP A 190 -1.49 10.81 8.35
N PRO A 191 -1.24 10.59 7.04
CA PRO A 191 -1.33 9.27 6.43
C PRO A 191 -0.33 8.25 6.99
N TRP A 192 0.78 8.74 7.55
CA TRP A 192 1.94 7.94 7.91
C TRP A 192 2.03 7.64 9.41
N GLY A 193 1.29 8.38 10.24
CA GLY A 193 1.20 8.24 11.68
C GLY A 193 0.88 6.84 12.22
N SER A 194 1.13 6.66 13.52
CA SER A 194 1.06 5.37 14.21
C SER A 194 -0.33 4.94 14.69
N TYR A 195 -1.38 5.74 14.48
CA TYR A 195 -2.75 5.47 14.96
C TYR A 195 -3.28 4.08 14.58
#